data_AF-A0A3A0DWQ1-F1
#
_entry.id   AF-A0A3A0DWQ1-F1
#
_cell.length_a   1.000
_cell.length_b   1.000
_cell.length_c   1.000
_cell.angle_alpha   90.00
_cell.angle_beta   90.00
_cell.angle_gamma   90.00
#
_symmetry.space_group_name_H-M   'P 1'
#
loop_
_entity.id
_entity.type
_entity.pdbx_description
1 polymer ?
#
loop_
_entity_poly.entity_id
_entity_poly.type
_entity_poly.pdbx_seq_one_letter_code
_entity_poly.pdbx_strand_id
1 'polypeptide(L)'
;MAHRPTHTPSPLELLRLMNEYRARWIVPTVAFAAVALVYALVKSDTWEAAQALVVRNEAHGPTDRPGKFAQTDEMKTLQETIVELARSDTVLESALRRVGPSKNIAPDSEAALTWPTAQNIADLRDAVKVTPPNGAELGKTEVFYVKVEARDRDRALELTDAIVDGLQSRFQKLQAEKAASMIQELERTAQLADADLAAATKKLAEYEMNVGSDLSELRILNDTPSGNSDLRQKVVAIENELRDADTQQRAAAELGVLLRQAKQDETRLVALPDRLLKSHATLSRLIEGLSQARLRTSTLLGSKSDAHPLVIAARAEEQEVLADLKRELDNAIRIAEVEEKLQTQRFETLKAQLAGVHARLERLAALRAEYGNRVAEVKSREKLSEEARSNLADARASQAAASSASLINRIDQATTGPRPIGPGKSTIVLAGMLGGLLVGFAIVFLTVPAPELKSTGAATNGAASGAPNATSWKTHNPQTVESLVKSTGALSLKQALSKISQQTSRWN
;
A
#
# COMPACT_ATOMS: atom_id res chain seq x y z
N MET A 1 54.75 58.56 1.70
CA MET A 1 54.18 58.54 0.34
C MET A 1 53.20 59.71 0.25
N ALA A 2 53.60 60.77 -0.44
CA ALA A 2 52.82 62.01 -0.50
C ALA A 2 51.59 61.80 -1.39
N HIS A 3 50.39 62.05 -0.86
CA HIS A 3 49.16 62.15 -1.64
C HIS A 3 49.30 63.35 -2.59
N ARG A 4 49.48 63.06 -3.89
CA ARG A 4 49.32 64.09 -4.93
C ARG A 4 47.83 64.42 -5.03
N PRO A 5 47.42 65.70 -4.96
CA PRO A 5 46.04 66.08 -5.18
C PRO A 5 45.66 65.73 -6.62
N THR A 6 44.67 64.86 -6.79
CA THR A 6 44.07 64.57 -8.10
C THR A 6 43.19 65.74 -8.49
N HIS A 7 43.72 66.69 -9.26
CA HIS A 7 42.88 67.69 -9.91
C HIS A 7 42.05 67.01 -10.99
N THR A 8 40.72 67.01 -10.82
CA THR A 8 39.80 66.56 -11.87
C THR A 8 39.77 67.63 -12.96
N PRO A 9 40.08 67.28 -14.23
CA PRO A 9 40.08 68.25 -15.33
C PRO A 9 38.69 68.89 -15.48
N SER A 10 38.66 70.17 -15.84
CA SER A 10 37.39 70.86 -16.02
C SER A 10 36.64 70.31 -17.25
N PRO A 11 35.29 70.26 -17.25
CA PRO A 11 34.52 69.72 -18.38
C PRO A 11 34.80 70.41 -19.71
N LEU A 12 35.15 71.71 -19.68
CA LEU A 12 35.50 72.50 -20.85
C LEU A 12 36.87 72.13 -21.43
N GLU A 13 37.84 71.76 -20.59
CA GLU A 13 39.15 71.27 -21.03
C GLU A 13 39.03 69.88 -21.66
N LEU A 14 38.20 68.99 -21.09
CA LEU A 14 37.88 67.70 -21.68
C LEU A 14 37.27 67.85 -23.09
N LEU A 15 36.32 68.77 -23.27
CA LEU A 15 35.71 69.03 -24.58
C LEU A 15 36.70 69.59 -25.59
N ARG A 16 37.60 70.50 -25.18
CA ARG A 16 38.66 71.02 -26.05
C ARG A 16 39.65 69.92 -26.46
N LEU A 17 40.09 69.10 -25.51
CA LEU A 17 41.00 67.98 -25.74
C LEU A 17 40.38 66.96 -26.70
N MET A 18 39.08 66.66 -26.54
CA MET A 18 38.33 65.79 -27.44
C MET A 18 38.23 66.34 -28.86
N ASN A 19 38.10 67.66 -29.02
CA ASN A 19 38.04 68.29 -30.35
C ASN A 19 39.41 68.36 -31.03
N GLU A 20 40.46 68.64 -30.26
CA GLU A 20 41.85 68.71 -30.75
C GLU A 20 42.33 67.33 -31.23
N TYR A 21 42.02 66.27 -30.48
CA TYR A 21 42.35 64.89 -30.84
C TYR A 21 41.18 64.14 -31.50
N ARG A 22 40.35 64.83 -32.29
CA ARG A 22 39.16 64.24 -32.93
C ARG A 22 39.45 62.96 -33.71
N ALA A 23 40.56 62.91 -34.46
CA ALA A 23 40.93 61.74 -35.24
C ALA A 23 41.24 60.52 -34.36
N ARG A 24 41.76 60.71 -33.14
CA ARG A 24 42.18 59.61 -32.26
C ARG A 24 41.01 58.87 -31.63
N TRP A 25 39.85 59.50 -31.44
CA TRP A 25 38.66 58.83 -30.94
C TRP A 25 37.64 58.50 -32.04
N ILE A 26 37.54 59.31 -33.10
CA ILE A 26 36.61 59.03 -34.22
C ILE A 26 37.03 57.78 -34.99
N VAL A 27 38.32 57.62 -35.32
CA VAL A 27 38.81 56.48 -36.11
C VAL A 27 38.48 55.13 -35.45
N PRO A 28 38.79 54.87 -34.16
CA PRO A 28 38.40 53.63 -33.51
C PRO A 28 36.87 53.49 -33.41
N THR A 29 36.14 54.57 -33.15
CA THR A 29 34.66 54.53 -33.12
C THR A 29 34.08 54.05 -34.46
N VAL A 30 34.54 54.61 -35.57
CA VAL A 30 34.10 54.24 -36.92
C VAL A 30 34.55 52.83 -37.26
N ALA A 31 35.77 52.43 -36.88
CA ALA A 31 36.26 51.07 -37.12
C ALA A 31 35.41 50.02 -36.39
N PHE A 32 35.13 50.20 -35.09
CA PHE A 32 34.27 49.30 -34.33
C PHE A 32 32.82 49.29 -34.83
N ALA A 33 32.29 50.45 -35.23
CA ALA A 33 30.97 50.53 -35.84
C ALA A 33 30.91 49.79 -37.19
N ALA A 34 31.94 49.90 -38.02
CA ALA A 34 32.05 49.18 -39.29
C ALA A 34 32.16 47.67 -39.08
N VAL A 35 32.98 47.21 -38.12
CA VAL A 35 33.06 45.78 -37.75
C VAL A 35 31.72 45.27 -37.23
N ALA A 36 31.04 46.04 -36.37
CA ALA A 36 29.72 45.68 -35.87
C ALA A 36 28.65 45.65 -36.97
N LEU A 37 28.74 46.54 -37.95
CA LEU A 37 27.86 46.56 -39.13
C LEU A 37 28.08 45.33 -40.01
N VAL A 38 29.34 44.99 -40.32
CA VAL A 38 29.68 43.77 -41.05
C VAL A 38 29.17 42.54 -40.30
N TYR A 39 29.39 42.47 -38.99
CA TYR A 39 28.88 41.39 -38.16
C TYR A 39 27.34 41.33 -38.17
N ALA A 40 26.64 42.47 -38.07
CA ALA A 40 25.18 42.53 -38.11
C ALA A 40 24.59 42.08 -39.46
N LEU A 41 25.32 42.27 -40.56
CA LEU A 41 24.93 41.80 -41.89
C LEU A 41 25.18 40.30 -42.08
N VAL A 42 26.25 39.76 -41.50
CA VAL A 42 26.62 38.33 -41.60
C VAL A 42 25.85 37.48 -40.59
N LYS A 43 25.46 38.03 -39.44
CA LYS A 43 24.71 37.33 -38.41
C LYS A 43 23.35 36.90 -38.96
N SER A 44 23.13 35.59 -39.01
CA SER A 44 21.83 35.02 -39.36
C SER A 44 20.80 35.37 -38.30
N ASP A 45 19.61 35.77 -38.74
CA ASP A 45 18.47 35.95 -37.86
C ASP A 45 18.02 34.57 -37.33
N THR A 46 17.89 34.45 -36.00
CA THR A 46 17.40 33.22 -35.35
C THR A 46 15.94 33.43 -34.96
N TRP A 47 15.06 32.54 -35.38
CA TRP A 47 13.64 32.52 -35.04
C TRP A 47 13.38 31.46 -33.99
N GLU A 48 12.53 31.76 -33.01
CA GLU A 48 12.02 30.77 -32.05
C GLU A 48 10.55 30.53 -32.36
N ALA A 49 10.20 29.25 -32.47
CA ALA A 49 8.81 28.80 -32.45
C ALA A 49 8.55 28.11 -31.11
N ALA A 50 7.37 28.35 -30.54
CA ALA A 50 6.93 27.77 -29.28
C ALA A 50 5.58 27.07 -29.45
N GLN A 51 5.46 25.89 -28.86
CA GLN A 51 4.21 25.14 -28.74
C GLN A 51 3.90 24.94 -27.26
N ALA A 52 2.72 25.40 -26.84
CA ALA A 52 2.22 25.17 -25.49
C ALA A 52 1.60 23.77 -25.40
N LEU A 53 2.01 23.01 -24.38
CA LEU A 53 1.54 21.66 -24.09
C LEU A 53 1.00 21.61 -22.65
N VAL A 54 -0.06 20.84 -22.46
CA VAL A 54 -0.61 20.49 -21.15
C VAL A 54 -0.36 19.01 -20.91
N VAL A 55 0.26 18.68 -19.78
CA VAL A 55 0.32 17.30 -19.29
C VAL A 55 -0.84 17.06 -18.34
N ARG A 56 -1.60 16.01 -18.57
CA ARG A 56 -2.59 15.52 -17.60
C ARG A 56 -2.15 14.18 -17.04
N ASN A 57 -2.41 13.97 -15.75
CA ASN A 57 -2.24 12.66 -15.15
C ASN A 57 -3.36 11.72 -15.62
N GLU A 58 -3.02 10.45 -15.80
CA GLU A 58 -4.01 9.40 -15.97
C GLU A 58 -4.71 9.17 -14.62
N ALA A 59 -6.01 8.87 -14.63
CA ALA A 59 -6.74 8.55 -13.40
C ALA A 59 -6.07 7.34 -12.73
N HIS A 60 -5.48 7.54 -11.56
CA HIS A 60 -4.93 6.43 -10.77
C HIS A 60 -6.08 5.76 -10.02
N GLY A 61 -6.65 4.73 -10.64
CA GLY A 61 -7.69 3.91 -10.03
C GLY A 61 -9.08 4.56 -9.93
N PRO A 62 -10.10 3.78 -9.53
CA PRO A 62 -11.51 4.20 -9.51
C PRO A 62 -11.82 5.30 -8.49
N THR A 63 -10.93 5.57 -7.54
CA THR A 63 -11.14 6.55 -6.45
C THR A 63 -10.52 7.92 -6.69
N ASP A 64 -9.52 8.05 -7.57
CA ASP A 64 -8.92 9.35 -7.84
C ASP A 64 -9.62 10.07 -9.00
N ARG A 65 -9.92 11.35 -8.76
CA ARG A 65 -10.51 12.21 -9.78
C ARG A 65 -9.59 12.28 -10.99
N PRO A 66 -10.05 11.89 -12.19
CA PRO A 66 -9.25 11.93 -13.41
C PRO A 66 -8.64 13.31 -13.64
N GLY A 67 -7.35 13.34 -13.99
CA GLY A 67 -6.69 14.56 -14.48
C GLY A 67 -5.99 15.43 -13.44
N LYS A 68 -5.91 15.03 -12.16
CA LYS A 68 -5.02 15.69 -11.18
C LYS A 68 -3.87 14.77 -10.77
N PHE A 69 -2.69 15.35 -10.64
CA PHE A 69 -1.55 14.67 -10.03
C PHE A 69 -1.79 14.52 -8.53
N ALA A 70 -1.54 13.34 -7.98
CA ALA A 70 -1.70 13.09 -6.55
C ALA A 70 -0.63 13.84 -5.75
N GLN A 71 0.58 13.96 -6.33
CA GLN A 71 1.72 14.64 -5.74
C GLN A 71 2.43 15.53 -6.77
N THR A 72 2.99 16.66 -6.32
CA THR A 72 3.77 17.57 -7.17
C THR A 72 5.04 16.92 -7.73
N ASP A 73 5.60 15.96 -6.99
CA ASP A 73 6.82 15.26 -7.37
C ASP A 73 6.60 14.35 -8.58
N GLU A 74 5.44 13.69 -8.68
CA GLU A 74 5.05 12.89 -9.85
C GLU A 74 4.99 13.76 -11.12
N MET A 75 4.37 14.94 -11.01
CA MET A 75 4.29 15.88 -12.13
C MET A 75 5.69 16.36 -12.54
N LYS A 76 6.56 16.63 -11.58
CA LYS A 76 7.95 17.04 -11.84
C LYS A 76 8.71 15.94 -12.58
N THR A 77 8.70 14.71 -12.07
CA THR A 77 9.37 13.57 -12.71
C THR A 77 8.84 13.30 -14.12
N LEU A 78 7.52 13.45 -14.33
CA LEU A 78 6.91 13.32 -15.65
C LEU A 78 7.40 14.40 -16.61
N GLN A 79 7.47 15.65 -16.16
CA GLN A 79 7.97 16.76 -16.97
C GLN A 79 9.47 16.63 -17.27
N GLU A 80 10.28 16.18 -16.31
CA GLU A 80 11.70 15.87 -16.54
C GLU A 80 11.85 14.75 -17.58
N THR A 81 11.02 13.71 -17.50
CA THR A 81 10.99 12.63 -18.52
C THR A 81 10.63 13.19 -19.90
N ILE A 82 9.65 14.10 -19.98
CA ILE A 82 9.27 14.77 -21.24
C ILE A 82 10.42 15.60 -21.79
N VAL A 83 11.17 16.32 -20.94
CA VAL A 83 12.33 17.12 -21.35
C VAL A 83 13.40 16.22 -21.97
N GLU A 84 13.75 15.12 -21.30
CA GLU A 84 14.71 14.14 -21.81
C GLU A 84 14.23 13.51 -23.13
N LEU A 85 12.93 13.20 -23.22
CA LEU A 85 12.37 12.59 -24.42
C LEU A 85 12.33 13.55 -25.61
N ALA A 86 11.99 14.81 -25.38
CA ALA A 86 11.99 15.87 -26.39
C ALA A 86 13.38 16.12 -26.97
N ARG A 87 14.44 15.86 -26.19
CA ARG A 87 15.85 16.00 -26.60
C ARG A 87 16.48 14.67 -27.05
N SER A 88 15.73 13.57 -27.04
CA SER A 88 16.21 12.25 -27.45
C SER A 88 16.50 12.19 -28.95
N ASP A 89 17.56 11.47 -29.33
CA ASP A 89 17.96 11.33 -30.74
C ASP A 89 16.83 10.80 -31.62
N THR A 90 16.03 9.87 -31.11
CA THR A 90 14.91 9.29 -31.87
C THR A 90 13.83 10.32 -32.23
N VAL A 91 13.52 11.26 -31.32
CA VAL A 91 12.51 12.30 -31.58
C VAL A 91 13.09 13.35 -32.52
N LEU A 92 14.32 13.79 -32.26
CA LEU A 92 15.00 14.81 -33.07
C LEU A 92 15.30 14.33 -34.49
N GLU A 93 15.76 13.09 -34.65
CA GLU A 93 16.00 12.47 -35.95
C GLU A 93 14.69 12.35 -36.74
N SER A 94 13.61 11.86 -36.12
CA SER A 94 12.29 11.75 -36.75
C SER A 94 11.78 13.13 -37.19
N ALA A 95 11.95 14.15 -36.35
CA ALA A 95 11.58 15.52 -36.69
C ALA A 95 12.40 16.07 -37.86
N LEU A 96 13.72 15.89 -37.85
CA LEU A 96 14.60 16.31 -38.95
C LEU A 96 14.29 15.58 -40.25
N ARG A 97 13.95 14.28 -40.20
CA ARG A 97 13.54 13.50 -41.37
C ARG A 97 12.21 14.01 -41.94
N ARG A 98 11.25 14.36 -41.08
CA ARG A 98 9.94 14.90 -41.50
C ARG A 98 10.05 16.28 -42.13
N VAL A 99 10.85 17.17 -41.56
CA VAL A 99 11.01 18.56 -42.03
C VAL A 99 12.00 18.64 -43.21
N GLY A 100 12.96 17.72 -43.29
CA GLY A 100 13.99 17.71 -44.32
C GLY A 100 15.11 18.74 -44.09
N PRO A 101 16.11 18.78 -45.00
CA PRO A 101 17.24 19.70 -44.90
C PRO A 101 16.82 21.16 -45.03
N SER A 102 17.65 22.10 -44.57
CA SER A 102 17.35 23.53 -44.67
C SER A 102 17.31 23.99 -46.14
N LYS A 103 16.50 25.00 -46.48
CA LYS A 103 16.38 25.58 -47.84
C LYS A 103 17.72 26.00 -48.47
N ASN A 104 18.76 26.20 -47.67
CA ASN A 104 20.10 26.57 -48.14
C ASN A 104 20.94 25.39 -48.65
N ILE A 105 20.47 24.16 -48.45
CA ILE A 105 21.11 22.93 -48.90
C ILE A 105 20.43 22.52 -50.20
N ALA A 106 21.18 22.40 -51.29
CA ALA A 106 20.63 21.96 -52.56
C ALA A 106 20.09 20.52 -52.44
N PRO A 107 18.91 20.21 -53.01
CA PRO A 107 18.27 18.90 -52.85
C PRO A 107 19.13 17.73 -53.38
N ASP A 108 19.97 17.98 -54.39
CA ASP A 108 20.84 16.95 -54.99
C ASP A 108 22.24 16.90 -54.36
N SER A 109 22.50 17.70 -53.31
CA SER A 109 23.80 17.69 -52.64
C SER A 109 24.00 16.44 -51.79
N GLU A 110 25.25 15.99 -51.64
CA GLU A 110 25.62 14.88 -50.76
C GLU A 110 25.13 15.08 -49.31
N ALA A 111 25.06 16.33 -48.86
CA ALA A 111 24.52 16.72 -47.57
C ALA A 111 22.99 16.50 -47.45
N ALA A 112 22.24 16.57 -48.55
CA ALA A 112 20.82 16.23 -48.57
C ALA A 112 20.61 14.69 -48.59
N LEU A 113 21.50 13.94 -49.24
CA LEU A 113 21.43 12.47 -49.30
C LEU A 113 21.75 11.79 -47.96
N THR A 114 22.63 12.39 -47.15
CA THR A 114 23.03 11.88 -45.83
C THR A 114 22.23 12.47 -44.67
N TRP A 115 21.12 13.16 -44.98
CA TRP A 115 20.30 13.84 -43.99
C TRP A 115 19.36 12.88 -43.21
N PRO A 116 19.19 13.08 -41.89
CA PRO A 116 19.98 13.92 -40.99
C PRO A 116 21.30 13.25 -40.56
N THR A 117 22.36 14.04 -40.40
CA THR A 117 23.62 13.56 -39.81
C THR A 117 23.60 13.65 -38.28
N ALA A 118 24.49 12.94 -37.59
CA ALA A 118 24.65 13.02 -36.13
C ALA A 118 24.91 14.46 -35.64
N GLN A 119 25.65 15.26 -36.42
CA GLN A 119 25.87 16.67 -36.10
C GLN A 119 24.58 17.47 -36.17
N ASN A 120 23.72 17.23 -37.18
CA ASN A 120 22.44 17.94 -37.27
C ASN A 120 21.51 17.62 -36.11
N ILE A 121 21.56 16.39 -35.60
CA ILE A 121 20.80 15.98 -34.41
C ILE A 121 21.34 16.70 -33.17
N ALA A 122 22.66 16.78 -32.99
CA ALA A 122 23.28 17.51 -31.89
C ALA A 122 22.95 19.02 -31.94
N ASP A 123 23.08 19.64 -33.12
CA ASP A 123 22.74 21.05 -33.33
C ASP A 123 21.27 21.33 -32.99
N LEU A 124 20.36 20.44 -33.40
CA LEU A 124 18.95 20.57 -33.06
C LEU A 124 18.70 20.37 -31.55
N ARG A 125 19.40 19.44 -30.91
CA ARG A 125 19.28 19.20 -29.46
C ARG A 125 19.61 20.45 -28.63
N ASP A 126 20.61 21.21 -29.07
CA ASP A 126 21.00 22.49 -28.44
C ASP A 126 19.99 23.61 -28.72
N ALA A 127 19.32 23.56 -29.88
CA ALA A 127 18.29 24.50 -30.28
C ALA A 127 16.89 24.23 -29.65
N VAL A 128 16.66 23.03 -29.12
CA VAL A 128 15.41 22.64 -28.45
C VAL A 128 15.47 22.95 -26.96
N LYS A 129 14.49 23.73 -26.49
CA LYS A 129 14.33 24.11 -25.08
C LYS A 129 12.93 23.76 -24.61
N VAL A 130 12.84 23.09 -23.46
CA VAL A 130 11.57 22.82 -22.77
C VAL A 130 11.52 23.69 -21.53
N THR A 131 10.56 24.60 -21.46
CA THR A 131 10.49 25.61 -20.40
C THR A 131 9.09 25.73 -19.81
N PRO A 132 8.95 25.87 -18.49
CA PRO A 132 7.66 26.15 -17.86
C PRO A 132 7.22 27.61 -18.09
N PRO A 133 5.92 27.92 -17.93
CA PRO A 133 5.41 29.29 -18.00
C PRO A 133 6.09 30.21 -16.99
N ASN A 134 6.38 31.44 -17.43
CA ASN A 134 6.89 32.53 -16.60
C ASN A 134 8.16 32.22 -15.78
N GLY A 135 8.99 31.27 -16.24
CA GLY A 135 10.20 30.88 -15.53
C GLY A 135 9.95 30.18 -14.20
N ALA A 136 8.78 29.57 -14.01
CA ALA A 136 8.51 28.70 -12.88
C ALA A 136 9.48 27.50 -12.85
N GLU A 137 9.41 26.68 -11.81
CA GLU A 137 10.11 25.39 -11.80
C GLU A 137 9.22 24.33 -12.46
N LEU A 138 9.84 23.36 -13.14
CA LEU A 138 9.14 22.17 -13.63
C LEU A 138 8.46 21.46 -12.45
N GLY A 139 7.23 21.00 -12.67
CA GLY A 139 6.39 20.36 -11.65
C GLY A 139 5.55 21.32 -10.81
N LYS A 140 5.58 22.65 -11.05
CA LYS A 140 4.65 23.60 -10.40
C LYS A 140 3.38 23.87 -11.22
N THR A 141 3.43 23.68 -12.53
CA THR A 141 2.32 23.96 -13.45
C THR A 141 2.13 22.79 -14.42
N GLU A 142 0.89 22.48 -14.80
CA GLU A 142 0.57 21.44 -15.79
C GLU A 142 0.94 21.84 -17.23
N VAL A 143 1.12 23.14 -17.46
CA VAL A 143 1.48 23.73 -18.76
C VAL A 143 3.00 23.87 -18.87
N PHE A 144 3.54 23.60 -20.06
CA PHE A 144 4.92 23.88 -20.42
C PHE A 144 5.04 24.19 -21.92
N TYR A 145 6.17 24.75 -22.34
CA TYR A 145 6.43 25.15 -23.72
C TYR A 145 7.61 24.37 -24.29
N VAL A 146 7.41 23.79 -25.47
CA VAL A 146 8.51 23.30 -26.31
C VAL A 146 8.87 24.41 -27.28
N LYS A 147 10.12 24.87 -27.20
CA LYS A 147 10.67 25.95 -28.01
C LYS A 147 11.78 25.42 -28.89
N VAL A 148 11.78 25.82 -30.15
CA VAL A 148 12.81 25.42 -31.12
C VAL A 148 13.33 26.65 -31.84
N GLU A 149 14.65 26.79 -31.85
CA GLU A 149 15.35 27.85 -32.56
C GLU A 149 15.78 27.38 -33.96
N ALA A 150 15.48 28.15 -35.00
CA ALA A 150 15.95 27.90 -36.36
C ALA A 150 16.24 29.20 -37.12
N ARG A 151 17.01 29.11 -38.21
CA ARG A 151 17.36 30.28 -39.04
C ARG A 151 16.20 30.81 -39.89
N ASP A 152 15.20 29.97 -40.15
CA ASP A 152 14.03 30.30 -40.96
C ASP A 152 12.77 30.16 -40.09
N ARG A 153 11.83 31.09 -40.29
CA ARG A 153 10.60 31.17 -39.51
C ARG A 153 9.74 29.92 -39.71
N ASP A 154 9.51 29.53 -40.96
CA ASP A 154 8.66 28.39 -41.31
C ASP A 154 9.30 27.10 -40.80
N ARG A 155 10.62 26.96 -40.97
CA ARG A 155 11.36 25.81 -40.46
C ARG A 155 11.28 25.69 -38.93
N ALA A 156 11.33 26.81 -38.19
CA ALA A 156 11.16 26.76 -36.73
C ALA A 156 9.78 26.20 -36.36
N LEU A 157 8.72 26.66 -37.05
CA LEU A 157 7.35 26.17 -36.83
C LEU A 157 7.20 24.68 -37.18
N GLU A 158 7.71 24.25 -38.33
CA GLU A 158 7.67 22.86 -38.79
C GLU A 158 8.46 21.92 -37.87
N LEU A 159 9.64 22.33 -37.41
CA LEU A 159 10.44 21.55 -36.46
C LEU A 159 9.76 21.44 -35.10
N THR A 160 9.20 22.53 -34.58
CA THR A 160 8.44 22.49 -33.32
C THR A 160 7.26 21.53 -33.43
N ASP A 161 6.47 21.61 -34.51
CA ASP A 161 5.35 20.72 -34.76
C ASP A 161 5.79 19.24 -34.84
N ALA A 162 6.84 18.97 -35.62
CA ALA A 162 7.37 17.62 -35.81
C ALA A 162 7.96 17.03 -34.52
N ILE A 163 8.66 17.83 -33.71
CA ILE A 163 9.19 17.42 -32.40
C ILE A 163 8.04 17.09 -31.44
N VAL A 164 6.98 17.90 -31.41
CA VAL A 164 5.84 17.68 -30.53
C VAL A 164 5.09 16.40 -30.92
N ASP A 165 4.89 16.13 -32.21
CA ASP A 165 4.32 14.87 -32.67
C ASP A 165 5.20 13.66 -32.32
N GLY A 166 6.51 13.77 -32.56
CA GLY A 166 7.47 12.72 -32.21
C GLY A 166 7.51 12.44 -30.71
N LEU A 167 7.47 13.50 -29.90
CA LEU A 167 7.39 13.44 -28.45
C LEU A 167 6.10 12.74 -27.99
N GLN A 168 4.93 13.14 -28.50
CA GLN A 168 3.64 12.53 -28.16
C GLN A 168 3.65 11.02 -28.47
N SER A 169 4.08 10.65 -29.67
CA SER A 169 4.17 9.25 -30.10
C SER A 169 5.14 8.44 -29.24
N ARG A 170 6.35 8.97 -29.00
CA ARG A 170 7.36 8.28 -28.20
C ARG A 170 6.93 8.14 -26.74
N PHE A 171 6.28 9.16 -26.18
CA PHE A 171 5.77 9.15 -24.81
C PHE A 171 4.65 8.12 -24.64
N GLN A 172 3.69 8.09 -25.57
CA GLN A 172 2.65 7.06 -25.60
C GLN A 172 3.25 5.65 -25.69
N LYS A 173 4.27 5.46 -26.53
CA LYS A 173 4.98 4.17 -26.63
C LYS A 173 5.66 3.78 -25.31
N LEU A 174 6.36 4.72 -24.66
CA LEU A 174 7.01 4.47 -23.37
C LEU A 174 5.98 4.09 -22.28
N GLN A 175 4.84 4.77 -22.24
CA GLN A 175 3.75 4.46 -21.31
C GLN A 175 3.14 3.08 -21.61
N ALA A 176 2.90 2.76 -22.88
CA ALA A 176 2.38 1.45 -23.28
C ALA A 176 3.34 0.31 -22.88
N GLU A 177 4.65 0.50 -23.08
CA GLU A 177 5.69 -0.45 -22.64
C GLU A 177 5.71 -0.61 -21.11
N LYS A 178 5.62 0.50 -20.36
CA LYS A 178 5.55 0.48 -18.89
C LYS A 178 4.29 -0.23 -18.38
N ALA A 179 3.12 0.09 -18.96
CA ALA A 179 1.86 -0.54 -18.61
C ALA A 179 1.87 -2.04 -18.93
N ALA A 180 2.40 -2.44 -20.09
CA ALA A 180 2.55 -3.85 -20.46
C ALA A 180 3.47 -4.60 -19.48
N SER A 181 4.59 -4.00 -19.09
CA SER A 181 5.50 -4.57 -18.08
C SER A 181 4.83 -4.74 -16.72
N MET A 182 4.09 -3.72 -16.26
CA MET A 182 3.33 -3.79 -15.00
C MET A 182 2.25 -4.87 -15.06
N ILE A 183 1.48 -4.96 -16.15
CA ILE A 183 0.46 -5.99 -16.35
C ILE A 183 1.08 -7.37 -16.34
N GLN A 184 2.23 -7.56 -17.01
CA GLN A 184 2.93 -8.84 -17.00
C GLN A 184 3.36 -9.25 -15.59
N GLU A 185 3.82 -8.31 -14.77
CA GLU A 185 4.21 -8.59 -13.39
C GLU A 185 3.01 -8.90 -12.49
N LEU A 186 1.91 -8.14 -12.63
CA LEU A 186 0.67 -8.42 -11.92
C LEU A 186 0.06 -9.76 -12.34
N GLU A 187 0.19 -10.13 -13.61
CA GLU A 187 -0.27 -11.42 -14.13
C GLU A 187 0.53 -12.58 -13.51
N ARG A 188 1.86 -12.46 -13.42
CA ARG A 188 2.68 -13.44 -12.68
C ARG A 188 2.28 -13.52 -11.21
N THR A 189 2.02 -12.38 -10.58
CA THR A 189 1.58 -12.31 -9.18
C THR A 189 0.25 -13.03 -8.98
N ALA A 190 -0.72 -12.80 -9.87
CA ALA A 190 -2.02 -13.48 -9.85
C ALA A 190 -1.88 -14.99 -10.09
N GLN A 191 -1.06 -15.40 -11.06
CA GLN A 191 -0.79 -16.82 -11.33
C GLN A 191 -0.13 -17.52 -10.12
N LEU A 192 0.81 -16.86 -9.44
CA LEU A 192 1.44 -17.39 -8.25
C LEU A 192 0.43 -17.51 -7.09
N ALA A 193 -0.40 -16.49 -6.87
CA ALA A 193 -1.44 -16.51 -5.84
C ALA A 193 -2.47 -17.62 -6.10
N ASP A 194 -2.85 -17.82 -7.37
CA ASP A 194 -3.76 -18.90 -7.78
C ASP A 194 -3.13 -20.29 -7.57
N ALA A 195 -1.85 -20.45 -7.87
CA ALA A 195 -1.11 -21.68 -7.63
C ALA A 195 -1.00 -21.99 -6.12
N ASP A 196 -0.72 -20.97 -5.30
CA ASP A 196 -0.68 -21.09 -3.84
C ASP A 196 -2.05 -21.48 -3.27
N LEU A 197 -3.14 -20.86 -3.75
CA LEU A 197 -4.51 -21.21 -3.37
C LEU A 197 -4.84 -22.66 -3.75
N ALA A 198 -4.51 -23.08 -4.98
CA ALA A 198 -4.72 -24.45 -5.44
C ALA A 198 -3.93 -25.45 -4.58
N ALA A 199 -2.68 -25.13 -4.23
CA ALA A 199 -1.86 -25.98 -3.36
C ALA A 199 -2.43 -26.09 -1.93
N ALA A 200 -2.87 -24.98 -1.34
CA ALA A 200 -3.51 -24.97 -0.02
C ALA A 200 -4.82 -25.76 -0.03
N THR A 201 -5.65 -25.57 -1.06
CA THR A 201 -6.93 -26.29 -1.24
C THR A 201 -6.69 -27.79 -1.39
N LYS A 202 -5.67 -28.20 -2.16
CA LYS A 202 -5.29 -29.61 -2.29
C LYS A 202 -4.88 -30.22 -0.95
N LYS A 203 -4.06 -29.52 -0.17
CA LYS A 203 -3.65 -29.96 1.17
C LYS A 203 -4.85 -30.10 2.12
N LEU A 204 -5.81 -29.17 2.05
CA LEU A 204 -7.05 -29.27 2.82
C LEU A 204 -7.86 -30.51 2.39
N ALA A 205 -8.04 -30.73 1.08
CA ALA A 205 -8.77 -31.88 0.56
C ALA A 205 -8.11 -33.23 0.94
N GLU A 206 -6.78 -33.33 0.85
CA GLU A 206 -6.02 -34.50 1.31
C GLU A 206 -6.23 -34.75 2.81
N TYR A 207 -6.23 -33.68 3.61
CA TYR A 207 -6.52 -33.77 5.04
C TYR A 207 -7.96 -34.23 5.32
N GLU A 208 -8.95 -33.66 4.63
CA GLU A 208 -10.36 -34.04 4.74
C GLU A 208 -10.60 -35.50 4.35
N MET A 209 -9.91 -35.99 3.31
CA MET A 209 -9.97 -37.40 2.89
C MET A 209 -9.39 -38.33 3.98
N ASN A 210 -8.33 -37.92 4.67
CA ASN A 210 -7.73 -38.69 5.77
C ASN A 210 -8.64 -38.76 7.01
N VAL A 211 -9.47 -37.73 7.25
CA VAL A 211 -10.47 -37.74 8.33
C VAL A 211 -11.61 -38.70 8.02
N GLY A 212 -12.00 -38.82 6.75
CA GLY A 212 -12.98 -39.79 6.28
C GLY A 212 -14.40 -39.52 6.80
N SER A 213 -15.04 -40.53 7.38
CA SER A 213 -16.45 -40.47 7.84
C SER A 213 -16.72 -39.43 8.94
N ASP A 214 -15.67 -38.96 9.61
CA ASP A 214 -15.78 -38.07 10.75
C ASP A 214 -15.69 -36.59 10.34
N LEU A 215 -15.56 -36.33 9.03
CA LEU A 215 -15.38 -35.00 8.48
C LEU A 215 -16.57 -34.08 8.79
N SER A 216 -17.80 -34.59 8.70
CA SER A 216 -18.99 -33.79 9.01
C SER A 216 -18.98 -33.28 10.46
N GLU A 217 -18.62 -34.15 11.41
CA GLU A 217 -18.48 -33.80 12.83
C GLU A 217 -17.34 -32.81 13.05
N LEU A 218 -16.18 -33.02 12.40
CA LEU A 218 -15.04 -32.12 12.49
C LEU A 218 -15.38 -30.72 11.96
N ARG A 219 -16.11 -30.64 10.84
CA ARG A 219 -16.55 -29.38 10.25
C ARG A 219 -17.57 -28.66 11.13
N ILE A 220 -18.54 -29.38 11.70
CA ILE A 220 -19.51 -28.82 12.66
C ILE A 220 -18.77 -28.26 13.89
N LEU A 221 -17.80 -29.01 14.43
CA LEU A 221 -16.97 -28.59 15.55
C LEU A 221 -16.14 -27.33 15.21
N ASN A 222 -15.65 -27.21 13.99
CA ASN A 222 -14.89 -26.05 13.53
C ASN A 222 -15.78 -24.81 13.34
N ASP A 223 -16.87 -24.94 12.59
CA ASP A 223 -17.71 -23.83 12.15
C ASP A 223 -18.57 -23.27 13.30
N THR A 224 -19.04 -24.13 14.21
CA THR A 224 -19.89 -23.71 15.33
C THR A 224 -19.29 -24.19 16.65
N PRO A 225 -18.61 -23.32 17.42
CA PRO A 225 -18.00 -23.69 18.71
C PRO A 225 -18.99 -24.28 19.73
N SER A 226 -20.28 -23.92 19.62
CA SER A 226 -21.39 -24.39 20.46
C SER A 226 -22.30 -25.40 19.76
N GLY A 227 -21.93 -25.89 18.56
CA GLY A 227 -22.79 -26.69 17.71
C GLY A 227 -23.22 -28.02 18.34
N ASN A 228 -24.51 -28.33 18.22
CA ASN A 228 -25.11 -29.56 18.70
C ASN A 228 -24.73 -30.71 17.74
N SER A 229 -23.63 -31.39 18.01
CA SER A 229 -23.08 -32.47 17.18
C SER A 229 -23.81 -33.80 17.40
N ASP A 230 -23.95 -34.65 16.37
CA ASP A 230 -24.68 -35.93 16.51
C ASP A 230 -23.96 -36.86 17.50
N LEU A 231 -22.63 -36.83 17.52
CA LEU A 231 -21.84 -37.55 18.52
C LEU A 231 -22.15 -37.08 19.96
N ARG A 232 -22.30 -35.77 20.19
CA ARG A 232 -22.68 -35.26 21.53
C ARG A 232 -24.10 -35.68 21.91
N GLN A 233 -25.05 -35.66 20.96
CA GLN A 233 -26.40 -36.16 21.21
C GLN A 233 -26.39 -37.66 21.55
N LYS A 234 -25.57 -38.45 20.85
CA LYS A 234 -25.37 -39.88 21.15
C LYS A 234 -24.76 -40.11 22.53
N VAL A 235 -23.79 -39.29 22.96
CA VAL A 235 -23.25 -39.36 24.33
C VAL A 235 -24.36 -39.19 25.35
N VAL A 236 -25.15 -38.13 25.25
CA VAL A 236 -26.25 -37.86 26.20
C VAL A 236 -27.30 -38.98 26.19
N ALA A 237 -27.64 -39.50 25.00
CA ALA A 237 -28.57 -40.63 24.88
C ALA A 237 -28.04 -41.90 25.57
N ILE A 238 -26.78 -42.26 25.33
CA ILE A 238 -26.15 -43.44 25.94
C ILE A 238 -25.99 -43.25 27.45
N GLU A 239 -25.63 -42.06 27.93
CA GLU A 239 -25.52 -41.77 29.37
C GLU A 239 -26.87 -41.94 30.09
N ASN A 240 -27.96 -41.49 29.47
CA ASN A 240 -29.31 -41.70 30.01
C ASN A 240 -29.66 -43.19 30.05
N GLU A 241 -29.43 -43.93 28.95
CA GLU A 241 -29.67 -45.38 28.92
C GLU A 241 -28.78 -46.15 29.91
N LEU A 242 -27.54 -45.70 30.12
CA LEU A 242 -26.60 -46.30 31.07
C LEU A 242 -27.09 -46.12 32.51
N ARG A 243 -27.64 -44.94 32.84
CA ARG A 243 -28.23 -44.68 34.16
C ARG A 243 -29.46 -45.55 34.43
N ASP A 244 -30.29 -45.75 33.41
CA ASP A 244 -31.44 -46.64 33.50
C ASP A 244 -31.00 -48.11 33.65
N ALA A 245 -29.99 -48.53 32.89
CA ALA A 245 -29.42 -49.88 32.97
C ALA A 245 -28.77 -50.16 34.33
N ASP A 246 -28.02 -49.21 34.90
CA ASP A 246 -27.44 -49.31 36.26
C ASP A 246 -28.55 -49.48 37.31
N THR A 247 -29.62 -48.68 37.21
CA THR A 247 -30.78 -48.78 38.12
C THR A 247 -31.44 -50.15 38.03
N GLN A 248 -31.62 -50.69 36.82
CA GLN A 248 -32.20 -52.02 36.60
C GLN A 248 -31.28 -53.13 37.09
N GLN A 249 -29.97 -53.02 36.86
CA GLN A 249 -28.97 -53.99 37.33
C GLN A 249 -28.97 -54.08 38.86
N ARG A 250 -28.95 -52.94 39.56
CA ARG A 250 -29.00 -52.89 41.03
C ARG A 250 -30.30 -53.47 41.57
N ALA A 251 -31.43 -53.13 40.95
CA ALA A 251 -32.73 -53.69 41.33
C ALA A 251 -32.76 -55.21 41.18
N ALA A 252 -32.23 -55.76 40.08
CA ALA A 252 -32.14 -57.22 39.86
C ALA A 252 -31.20 -57.90 40.88
N ALA A 253 -30.04 -57.29 41.17
CA ALA A 253 -29.09 -57.81 42.15
C ALA A 253 -29.67 -57.82 43.58
N GLU A 254 -30.32 -56.73 43.99
CA GLU A 254 -31.01 -56.62 45.29
C GLU A 254 -32.14 -57.65 45.40
N LEU A 255 -32.92 -57.83 44.33
CA LEU A 255 -33.98 -58.82 44.25
C LEU A 255 -33.44 -60.24 44.45
N GLY A 256 -32.34 -60.58 43.79
CA GLY A 256 -31.65 -61.87 43.97
C GLY A 256 -31.12 -62.06 45.41
N VAL A 257 -30.66 -61.01 46.08
CA VAL A 257 -30.26 -61.06 47.50
C VAL A 257 -31.47 -61.32 48.40
N LEU A 258 -32.58 -60.59 48.20
CA LEU A 258 -33.80 -60.74 49.01
C LEU A 258 -34.42 -62.13 48.86
N LEU A 259 -34.49 -62.68 47.64
CA LEU A 259 -35.00 -64.04 47.41
C LEU A 259 -34.12 -65.10 48.09
N ARG A 260 -32.79 -64.96 48.05
CA ARG A 260 -31.86 -65.85 48.75
C ARG A 260 -32.01 -65.77 50.28
N GLN A 261 -32.22 -64.58 50.82
CA GLN A 261 -32.50 -64.41 52.26
C GLN A 261 -33.85 -65.01 52.66
N ALA A 262 -34.90 -64.81 51.86
CA ALA A 262 -36.22 -65.37 52.12
C ALA A 262 -36.25 -66.91 52.02
N LYS A 263 -35.35 -67.50 51.21
CA LYS A 263 -35.13 -68.95 51.19
C LYS A 263 -34.49 -69.47 52.49
N GLN A 264 -33.64 -68.68 53.15
CA GLN A 264 -32.96 -69.05 54.39
C GLN A 264 -33.82 -68.82 55.64
N ASP A 265 -34.66 -67.79 55.62
CA ASP A 265 -35.50 -67.37 56.75
C ASP A 265 -36.96 -67.22 56.29
N GLU A 266 -37.77 -68.22 56.62
CA GLU A 266 -39.19 -68.29 56.22
C GLU A 266 -40.01 -67.12 56.79
N THR A 267 -39.57 -66.49 57.88
CA THR A 267 -40.30 -65.34 58.46
C THR A 267 -40.14 -64.07 57.62
N ARG A 268 -39.10 -63.99 56.79
CA ARG A 268 -38.85 -62.85 55.90
C ARG A 268 -39.67 -62.88 54.61
N LEU A 269 -40.35 -64.00 54.31
CA LEU A 269 -41.21 -64.15 53.12
C LEU A 269 -42.37 -63.15 53.11
N VAL A 270 -42.84 -62.73 54.28
CA VAL A 270 -43.93 -61.75 54.43
C VAL A 270 -43.47 -60.31 54.16
N ALA A 271 -42.16 -60.04 54.20
CA ALA A 271 -41.58 -58.71 54.01
C ALA A 271 -41.00 -58.48 52.60
N LEU A 272 -41.35 -59.33 51.62
CA LEU A 272 -40.89 -59.18 50.25
C LEU A 272 -41.51 -57.93 49.59
N PRO A 273 -40.73 -57.07 48.90
CA PRO A 273 -41.24 -55.88 48.24
C PRO A 273 -42.35 -56.17 47.21
N ASP A 274 -43.34 -55.28 47.09
CA ASP A 274 -44.47 -55.42 46.14
C ASP A 274 -44.03 -55.57 44.67
N ARG A 275 -42.88 -54.98 44.29
CA ARG A 275 -42.34 -55.13 42.93
C ARG A 275 -42.00 -56.59 42.60
N LEU A 276 -41.51 -57.34 43.59
CA LEU A 276 -41.16 -58.75 43.49
C LEU A 276 -42.40 -59.64 43.34
N LEU A 277 -43.44 -59.32 44.11
CA LEU A 277 -44.71 -60.05 44.06
C LEU A 277 -45.44 -59.82 42.74
N LYS A 278 -45.26 -58.65 42.12
CA LYS A 278 -45.80 -58.33 40.79
C LYS A 278 -45.09 -59.06 39.65
N SER A 279 -43.78 -59.28 39.74
CA SER A 279 -43.03 -60.02 38.71
C SER A 279 -43.25 -61.53 38.80
N HIS A 280 -43.62 -62.06 39.98
CA HIS A 280 -43.85 -63.49 40.19
C HIS A 280 -45.21 -63.77 40.86
N ALA A 281 -46.28 -63.75 40.06
CA ALA A 281 -47.65 -63.97 40.55
C ALA A 281 -47.85 -65.35 41.23
N THR A 282 -47.09 -66.38 40.81
CA THR A 282 -47.06 -67.71 41.42
C THR A 282 -46.52 -67.66 42.85
N LEU A 283 -45.40 -66.97 43.05
CA LEU A 283 -44.79 -66.76 44.36
C LEU A 283 -45.75 -66.06 45.31
N SER A 284 -46.42 -65.00 44.85
CA SER A 284 -47.42 -64.27 45.64
C SER A 284 -48.59 -65.16 46.06
N ARG A 285 -49.11 -66.00 45.16
CA ARG A 285 -50.18 -66.95 45.48
C ARG A 285 -49.74 -68.01 46.50
N LEU A 286 -48.50 -68.50 46.41
CA LEU A 286 -47.97 -69.50 47.34
C LEU A 286 -47.71 -68.89 48.73
N ILE A 287 -47.25 -67.64 48.83
CA ILE A 287 -47.10 -66.93 50.11
C ILE A 287 -48.46 -66.75 50.79
N GLU A 288 -49.47 -66.31 50.04
CA GLU A 288 -50.83 -66.17 50.54
C GLU A 288 -51.43 -67.54 50.94
N GLY A 289 -51.23 -68.56 50.10
CA GLY A 289 -51.65 -69.94 50.39
C GLY A 289 -51.00 -70.49 51.66
N LEU A 290 -49.71 -70.21 51.88
CA LEU A 290 -49.00 -70.62 53.10
C LEU A 290 -49.56 -69.90 54.33
N SER A 291 -49.85 -68.60 54.22
CA SER A 291 -50.49 -67.82 55.29
C SER A 291 -51.85 -68.40 55.67
N GLN A 292 -52.67 -68.74 54.67
CA GLN A 292 -53.97 -69.38 54.87
C GLN A 292 -53.85 -70.79 55.47
N ALA A 293 -52.91 -71.60 55.00
CA ALA A 293 -52.62 -72.92 55.56
C ALA A 293 -52.19 -72.83 57.02
N ARG A 294 -51.28 -71.91 57.37
CA ARG A 294 -50.84 -71.66 58.75
C ARG A 294 -51.97 -71.20 59.66
N LEU A 295 -52.83 -70.30 59.19
CA LEU A 295 -54.00 -69.85 59.93
C LEU A 295 -54.99 -71.00 60.19
N ARG A 296 -55.20 -71.87 59.18
CA ARG A 296 -56.02 -73.07 59.31
C ARG A 296 -55.43 -74.07 60.30
N THR A 297 -54.13 -74.33 60.25
CA THR A 297 -53.43 -75.17 61.23
C THR A 297 -53.56 -74.60 62.63
N SER A 298 -53.33 -73.29 62.81
CA SER A 298 -53.42 -72.61 64.11
C SER A 298 -54.84 -72.64 64.70
N THR A 299 -55.87 -72.40 63.90
CA THR A 299 -57.28 -72.46 64.34
C THR A 299 -57.70 -73.88 64.72
N LEU A 300 -57.24 -74.91 63.99
CA LEU A 300 -57.49 -76.30 64.35
C LEU A 300 -56.76 -76.71 65.63
N LEU A 301 -55.51 -76.27 65.83
CA LEU A 301 -54.74 -76.52 67.05
C LEU A 301 -55.35 -75.83 68.29
N GLY A 302 -56.02 -74.70 68.10
CA GLY A 302 -56.75 -74.03 69.18
C GLY A 302 -58.02 -74.78 69.64
N SER A 303 -58.56 -75.68 68.81
CA SER A 303 -59.82 -76.38 69.07
C SER A 303 -59.71 -77.91 69.16
N LYS A 304 -58.59 -78.50 68.74
CA LYS A 304 -58.36 -79.94 68.63
C LYS A 304 -56.95 -80.31 69.09
N SER A 305 -56.78 -81.55 69.55
CA SER A 305 -55.46 -82.07 69.90
C SER A 305 -54.58 -82.32 68.67
N ASP A 306 -53.27 -82.30 68.87
CA ASP A 306 -52.25 -82.52 67.84
C ASP A 306 -52.44 -83.82 67.03
N ALA A 307 -53.00 -84.86 67.65
CA ALA A 307 -53.21 -86.17 67.03
C ALA A 307 -54.53 -86.29 66.24
N HIS A 308 -55.37 -85.24 66.21
CA HIS A 308 -56.65 -85.29 65.51
C HIS A 308 -56.41 -85.38 63.98
N PRO A 309 -57.12 -86.26 63.23
CA PRO A 309 -56.90 -86.45 61.79
C PRO A 309 -56.91 -85.15 60.96
N LEU A 310 -57.82 -84.23 61.27
CA LEU A 310 -57.89 -82.90 60.65
C LEU A 310 -56.65 -82.03 60.89
N VAL A 311 -56.01 -82.09 62.07
CA VAL A 311 -54.77 -81.34 62.37
C VAL A 311 -53.60 -81.94 61.59
N ILE A 312 -53.54 -83.27 61.51
CA ILE A 312 -52.52 -83.98 60.71
C ILE A 312 -52.66 -83.63 59.23
N ALA A 313 -53.88 -83.63 58.70
CA ALA A 313 -54.16 -83.24 57.32
C ALA A 313 -53.79 -81.77 57.04
N ALA A 314 -54.14 -80.84 57.96
CA ALA A 314 -53.78 -79.43 57.81
C ALA A 314 -52.26 -79.19 57.88
N ARG A 315 -51.54 -79.90 58.76
CA ARG A 315 -50.07 -79.87 58.79
C ARG A 315 -49.45 -80.43 57.52
N ALA A 316 -50.01 -81.51 56.96
CA ALA A 316 -49.54 -82.08 55.69
C ALA A 316 -49.74 -81.09 54.52
N GLU A 317 -50.91 -80.44 54.44
CA GLU A 317 -51.22 -79.39 53.46
C GLU A 317 -50.27 -78.18 53.60
N GLU A 318 -50.01 -77.72 54.83
CA GLU A 318 -49.05 -76.64 55.11
C GLU A 318 -47.62 -77.02 54.66
N GLN A 319 -47.18 -78.25 54.95
CA GLN A 319 -45.87 -78.75 54.52
C GLN A 319 -45.76 -78.87 53.00
N GLU A 320 -46.82 -79.29 52.31
CA GLU A 320 -46.87 -79.38 50.84
C GLU A 320 -46.77 -77.99 50.20
N VAL A 321 -47.59 -77.03 50.66
CA VAL A 321 -47.53 -75.63 50.18
C VAL A 321 -46.15 -75.01 50.45
N LEU A 322 -45.54 -75.32 51.59
CA LEU A 322 -44.20 -74.85 51.93
C LEU A 322 -43.11 -75.49 51.05
N ALA A 323 -43.23 -76.77 50.71
CA ALA A 323 -42.32 -77.45 49.79
C ALA A 323 -42.43 -76.87 48.36
N ASP A 324 -43.65 -76.59 47.91
CA ASP A 324 -43.90 -75.95 46.62
C ASP A 324 -43.40 -74.51 46.59
N LEU A 325 -43.60 -73.74 47.68
CA LEU A 325 -43.04 -72.40 47.84
C LEU A 325 -41.51 -72.41 47.76
N LYS A 326 -40.84 -73.39 48.39
CA LYS A 326 -39.37 -73.54 48.30
C LYS A 326 -38.92 -73.84 46.87
N ARG A 327 -39.64 -74.69 46.14
CA ARG A 327 -39.34 -75.00 44.73
C ARG A 327 -39.54 -73.79 43.82
N GLU A 328 -40.59 -73.01 44.07
CA GLU A 328 -40.86 -71.78 43.33
C GLU A 328 -39.85 -70.67 43.66
N LEU A 329 -39.40 -70.56 44.91
CA LEU A 329 -38.30 -69.66 45.30
C LEU A 329 -37.01 -70.01 44.55
N ASP A 330 -36.68 -71.29 44.40
CA ASP A 330 -35.53 -71.73 43.60
C ASP A 330 -35.66 -71.37 42.12
N ASN A 331 -36.87 -71.43 41.59
CA ASN A 331 -37.14 -70.96 40.25
C ASN A 331 -36.98 -69.44 40.14
N ALA A 332 -37.55 -68.68 41.08
CA ALA A 332 -37.46 -67.22 41.13
C ALA A 332 -36.00 -66.74 41.27
N ILE A 333 -35.19 -67.40 42.10
CA ILE A 333 -33.75 -67.10 42.25
C ILE A 333 -33.03 -67.31 40.92
N ARG A 334 -33.27 -68.43 40.22
CA ARG A 334 -32.65 -68.68 38.90
C ARG A 334 -33.06 -67.64 37.86
N ILE A 335 -34.32 -67.21 37.85
CA ILE A 335 -34.79 -66.16 36.95
C ILE A 335 -34.09 -64.82 37.29
N ALA A 336 -34.00 -64.47 38.57
CA ALA A 336 -33.33 -63.26 39.02
C ALA A 336 -31.84 -63.24 38.67
N GLU A 337 -31.14 -64.37 38.80
CA GLU A 337 -29.72 -64.50 38.40
C GLU A 337 -29.52 -64.32 36.88
N VAL A 338 -30.44 -64.86 36.07
CA VAL A 338 -30.42 -64.66 34.61
C VAL A 338 -30.70 -63.20 34.25
N GLU A 339 -31.64 -62.56 34.93
CA GLU A 339 -31.95 -61.15 34.74
C GLU A 339 -30.78 -60.24 35.15
N GLU A 340 -30.17 -60.47 36.32
CA GLU A 340 -28.98 -59.76 36.78
C GLU A 340 -27.83 -59.87 35.77
N LYS A 341 -27.61 -61.08 35.23
CA LYS A 341 -26.60 -61.31 34.19
C LYS A 341 -26.91 -60.55 32.90
N LEU A 342 -28.16 -60.56 32.45
CA LEU A 342 -28.59 -59.84 31.25
C LEU A 342 -28.42 -58.31 31.42
N GLN A 343 -28.82 -57.77 32.57
CA GLN A 343 -28.66 -56.35 32.87
C GLN A 343 -27.19 -55.95 32.98
N THR A 344 -26.36 -56.79 33.60
CA THR A 344 -24.91 -56.59 33.66
C THR A 344 -24.29 -56.55 32.26
N GLN A 345 -24.67 -57.48 31.37
CA GLN A 345 -24.19 -57.49 29.98
C GLN A 345 -24.62 -56.24 29.21
N ARG A 346 -25.87 -55.79 29.40
CA ARG A 346 -26.38 -54.55 28.78
C ARG A 346 -25.60 -53.33 29.27
N PHE A 347 -25.39 -53.21 30.58
CA PHE A 347 -24.62 -52.12 31.19
C PHE A 347 -23.19 -52.06 30.63
N GLU A 348 -22.47 -53.18 30.61
CA GLU A 348 -21.11 -53.22 30.07
C GLU A 348 -21.06 -52.90 28.56
N THR A 349 -22.08 -53.30 27.80
CA THR A 349 -22.19 -52.95 26.36
C THR A 349 -22.37 -51.45 26.17
N LEU A 350 -23.30 -50.81 26.89
CA LEU A 350 -23.54 -49.37 26.82
C LEU A 350 -22.30 -48.58 27.27
N LYS A 351 -21.63 -49.03 28.34
CA LYS A 351 -20.39 -48.43 28.83
C LYS A 351 -19.27 -48.51 27.80
N ALA A 352 -19.11 -49.65 27.13
CA ALA A 352 -18.14 -49.80 26.05
C ALA A 352 -18.45 -48.88 24.85
N GLN A 353 -19.74 -48.75 24.48
CA GLN A 353 -20.18 -47.83 23.43
C GLN A 353 -19.88 -46.37 23.80
N LEU A 354 -20.18 -45.96 25.04
CA LEU A 354 -19.90 -44.62 25.55
C LEU A 354 -18.40 -44.30 25.47
N ALA A 355 -17.55 -45.22 25.94
CA ALA A 355 -16.10 -45.08 25.85
C ALA A 355 -15.62 -44.95 24.39
N GLY A 356 -16.20 -45.72 23.47
CA GLY A 356 -15.90 -45.62 22.04
C GLY A 356 -16.27 -44.26 21.44
N VAL A 357 -17.43 -43.71 21.80
CA VAL A 357 -17.87 -42.37 21.33
C VAL A 357 -16.99 -41.27 21.92
N HIS A 358 -16.62 -41.34 23.20
CA HIS A 358 -15.69 -40.38 23.81
C HIS A 358 -14.32 -40.40 23.15
N ALA A 359 -13.73 -41.58 22.93
CA ALA A 359 -12.44 -41.70 22.26
C ALA A 359 -12.46 -41.11 20.84
N ARG A 360 -13.60 -41.25 20.13
CA ARG A 360 -13.81 -40.62 18.82
C ARG A 360 -13.89 -39.10 18.91
N LEU A 361 -14.63 -38.56 19.89
CA LEU A 361 -14.71 -37.12 20.15
C LEU A 361 -13.34 -36.50 20.51
N GLU A 362 -12.55 -37.18 21.35
CA GLU A 362 -11.20 -36.73 21.72
C GLU A 362 -10.27 -36.68 20.50
N ARG A 363 -10.31 -37.72 19.65
CA ARG A 363 -9.57 -37.74 18.39
C ARG A 363 -9.96 -36.57 17.49
N LEU A 364 -11.26 -36.28 17.35
CA LEU A 364 -11.74 -35.14 16.55
C LEU A 364 -11.31 -33.80 17.14
N ALA A 365 -11.36 -33.66 18.46
CA ALA A 365 -10.88 -32.47 19.14
C ALA A 365 -9.38 -32.21 18.88
N ALA A 366 -8.56 -33.26 18.84
CA ALA A 366 -7.14 -33.16 18.51
C ALA A 366 -6.91 -32.71 17.05
N LEU A 367 -7.72 -33.20 16.11
CA LEU A 367 -7.64 -32.82 14.69
C LEU A 367 -8.16 -31.40 14.41
N ARG A 368 -9.05 -30.87 15.26
CA ARG A 368 -9.73 -29.59 15.06
C ARG A 368 -8.77 -28.42 14.87
N ALA A 369 -7.71 -28.34 15.68
CA ALA A 369 -6.77 -27.22 15.59
C ALA A 369 -6.05 -27.18 14.23
N GLU A 370 -5.61 -28.32 13.74
CA GLU A 370 -4.94 -28.42 12.44
C GLU A 370 -5.91 -28.17 11.29
N TYR A 371 -7.13 -28.71 11.36
CA TYR A 371 -8.18 -28.43 10.38
C TYR A 371 -8.49 -26.94 10.29
N GLY A 372 -8.71 -26.29 11.44
CA GLY A 372 -8.99 -24.85 11.51
C GLY A 372 -7.87 -24.00 10.91
N ASN A 373 -6.60 -24.38 11.15
CA ASN A 373 -5.46 -23.70 10.55
C ASN A 373 -5.44 -23.83 9.01
N ARG A 374 -5.74 -25.02 8.47
CA ARG A 374 -5.79 -25.25 7.02
C ARG A 374 -6.95 -24.50 6.35
N VAL A 375 -8.12 -24.48 6.99
CA VAL A 375 -9.28 -23.71 6.51
C VAL A 375 -8.95 -22.21 6.51
N ALA A 376 -8.32 -21.70 7.58
CA ALA A 376 -7.89 -20.30 7.66
C ALA A 376 -6.82 -19.97 6.60
N GLU A 377 -5.89 -20.87 6.34
CA GLU A 377 -4.89 -20.73 5.27
C GLU A 377 -5.55 -20.61 3.90
N VAL A 378 -6.47 -21.52 3.54
CA VAL A 378 -7.21 -21.48 2.27
C VAL A 378 -7.96 -20.14 2.12
N LYS A 379 -8.69 -19.71 3.15
CA LYS A 379 -9.41 -18.43 3.13
C LYS A 379 -8.49 -17.22 2.96
N SER A 380 -7.33 -17.25 3.59
CA SER A 380 -6.31 -16.19 3.44
C SER A 380 -5.76 -16.14 2.01
N ARG A 381 -5.43 -17.31 1.43
CA ARG A 381 -4.95 -17.43 0.05
C ARG A 381 -6.01 -17.05 -0.98
N GLU A 382 -7.28 -17.33 -0.71
CA GLU A 382 -8.41 -16.93 -1.53
C GLU A 382 -8.50 -15.40 -1.64
N LYS A 383 -8.42 -14.69 -0.50
CA LYS A 383 -8.39 -13.22 -0.47
C LYS A 383 -7.20 -12.64 -1.24
N LEU A 384 -6.01 -13.24 -1.08
CA LEU A 384 -4.81 -12.80 -1.81
C LEU A 384 -4.96 -12.98 -3.33
N SER A 385 -5.53 -14.11 -3.77
CA SER A 385 -5.83 -14.38 -5.18
C SER A 385 -6.84 -13.39 -5.73
N GLU A 386 -7.91 -13.10 -4.99
CA GLU A 386 -8.93 -12.11 -5.36
C GLU A 386 -8.34 -10.70 -5.50
N GLU A 387 -7.53 -10.26 -4.53
CA GLU A 387 -6.84 -8.97 -4.57
C GLU A 387 -5.88 -8.88 -5.77
N ALA A 388 -5.08 -9.93 -6.02
CA ALA A 388 -4.16 -9.96 -7.16
C ALA A 388 -4.88 -9.89 -8.51
N ARG A 389 -6.03 -10.58 -8.64
CA ARG A 389 -6.88 -10.53 -9.83
C ARG A 389 -7.56 -9.16 -10.00
N SER A 390 -8.01 -8.55 -8.91
CA SER A 390 -8.57 -7.19 -8.94
C SER A 390 -7.53 -6.18 -9.43
N ASN A 391 -6.32 -6.22 -8.86
CA ASN A 391 -5.22 -5.33 -9.27
C ASN A 391 -4.86 -5.52 -10.75
N LEU A 392 -4.82 -6.76 -11.24
CA LEU A 392 -4.59 -7.05 -12.66
C LEU A 392 -5.72 -6.51 -13.54
N ALA A 393 -6.97 -6.66 -13.12
CA ALA A 393 -8.13 -6.13 -13.84
C ALA A 393 -8.10 -4.60 -13.90
N ASP A 394 -7.79 -3.94 -12.78
CA ASP A 394 -7.68 -2.48 -12.69
C ASP A 394 -6.52 -1.95 -13.56
N ALA A 395 -5.38 -2.64 -13.58
CA ALA A 395 -4.26 -2.26 -14.44
C ALA A 395 -4.61 -2.40 -15.93
N ARG A 396 -5.31 -3.47 -16.34
CA ARG A 396 -5.80 -3.65 -17.72
C ARG A 396 -6.84 -2.61 -18.11
N ALA A 397 -7.76 -2.28 -17.20
CA ALA A 397 -8.74 -1.21 -17.41
C ALA A 397 -8.06 0.16 -17.57
N SER A 398 -7.04 0.44 -16.73
CA SER A 398 -6.25 1.66 -16.81
C SER A 398 -5.48 1.76 -18.13
N GLN A 399 -4.85 0.67 -18.59
CA GLN A 399 -4.19 0.64 -19.90
C GLN A 399 -5.16 0.90 -21.07
N ALA A 400 -6.35 0.30 -21.03
CA ALA A 400 -7.37 0.53 -22.04
C ALA A 400 -7.82 2.00 -22.06
N ALA A 401 -8.04 2.61 -20.89
CA ALA A 401 -8.35 4.03 -20.76
C ALA A 401 -7.19 4.92 -21.26
N ALA A 402 -5.94 4.59 -20.90
CA ALA A 402 -4.72 5.28 -21.33
C ALA A 402 -4.58 5.34 -22.85
N SER A 403 -4.85 4.22 -23.53
CA SER A 403 -4.75 4.15 -24.99
C SER A 403 -5.76 5.05 -25.70
N SER A 404 -6.84 5.45 -25.03
CA SER A 404 -7.89 6.32 -25.59
C SER A 404 -7.68 7.81 -25.27
N ALA A 405 -6.95 8.14 -24.20
CA ALA A 405 -6.76 9.51 -23.72
C ALA A 405 -5.32 9.99 -23.96
N SER A 406 -5.14 10.97 -24.83
CA SER A 406 -3.82 11.61 -24.99
C SER A 406 -3.46 12.41 -23.73
N LEU A 407 -2.39 12.00 -23.03
CA LEU A 407 -1.89 12.70 -21.83
C LEU A 407 -1.24 14.05 -22.13
N ILE A 408 -0.62 14.17 -23.30
CA ILE A 408 0.02 15.39 -23.77
C ILE A 408 -0.92 16.01 -24.78
N ASN A 409 -1.58 17.10 -24.41
CA ASN A 409 -2.46 17.84 -25.31
C ASN A 409 -1.85 19.16 -25.71
N ARG A 410 -1.94 19.45 -27.00
CA ARG A 410 -1.58 20.75 -27.57
C ARG A 410 -2.65 21.76 -27.16
N ILE A 411 -2.25 22.89 -26.59
CA ILE A 411 -3.20 23.97 -26.28
C ILE A 411 -3.61 24.68 -27.58
N ASP A 412 -2.62 25.01 -28.41
CA ASP A 412 -2.79 25.73 -29.69
C ASP A 412 -1.89 25.11 -30.78
N GLN A 413 -1.73 25.79 -31.92
CA GLN A 413 -0.69 25.47 -32.91
C GLN A 413 0.65 26.10 -32.53
N ALA A 414 1.74 25.65 -33.16
CA ALA A 414 3.05 26.25 -32.96
C ALA A 414 3.00 27.72 -33.39
N THR A 415 3.48 28.62 -32.55
CA THR A 415 3.50 30.06 -32.82
C THR A 415 4.92 30.59 -32.77
N THR A 416 5.17 31.69 -33.45
CA THR A 416 6.47 32.37 -33.46
C THR A 416 6.25 33.87 -33.29
N GLY A 417 7.18 34.53 -32.62
CA GLY A 417 7.12 35.97 -32.39
C GLY A 417 7.21 36.78 -33.69
N PRO A 418 6.80 38.06 -33.69
CA PRO A 418 6.87 38.92 -34.88
C PRO A 418 8.31 39.36 -35.24
N ARG A 419 9.31 39.04 -34.43
CA ARG A 419 10.72 39.43 -34.60
C ARG A 419 11.64 38.27 -34.26
N PRO A 420 12.82 38.17 -34.91
CA PRO A 420 13.84 37.18 -34.55
C PRO A 420 14.38 37.42 -33.13
N ILE A 421 14.86 36.35 -32.50
CA ILE A 421 15.47 36.38 -31.18
C ILE A 421 16.90 36.92 -31.25
N GLY A 422 17.22 37.80 -30.30
CA GLY A 422 18.54 38.40 -30.12
C GLY A 422 18.54 39.92 -30.34
N PRO A 423 19.69 40.58 -30.11
CA PRO A 423 19.80 42.01 -30.38
C PRO A 423 19.57 42.26 -31.86
N GLY A 424 18.68 43.19 -32.17
CA GLY A 424 18.42 43.60 -33.55
C GLY A 424 19.69 44.15 -34.19
N LYS A 425 19.76 44.08 -35.53
CA LYS A 425 20.92 44.57 -36.29
C LYS A 425 21.26 46.03 -35.93
N SER A 426 20.25 46.86 -35.66
CA SER A 426 20.42 48.23 -35.16
C SER A 426 21.05 48.30 -33.77
N THR A 427 20.64 47.43 -32.84
CA THR A 427 21.21 47.35 -31.49
C THR A 427 22.67 46.92 -31.51
N ILE A 428 23.04 46.00 -32.38
CA ILE A 428 24.44 45.55 -32.56
C ILE A 428 25.30 46.70 -33.07
N VAL A 429 24.85 47.42 -34.11
CA VAL A 429 25.58 48.57 -34.67
C VAL A 429 25.71 49.69 -33.62
N LEU A 430 24.65 49.98 -32.87
CA LEU A 430 24.68 50.97 -31.79
C LEU A 430 25.64 50.58 -30.68
N ALA A 431 25.62 49.31 -30.24
CA ALA A 431 26.54 48.79 -29.24
C ALA A 431 28.01 48.85 -29.73
N GLY A 432 28.26 48.52 -31.00
CA GLY A 432 29.57 48.65 -31.63
C GLY A 432 30.05 50.10 -31.67
N MET A 433 29.16 51.04 -31.99
CA MET A 433 29.46 52.47 -31.97
C MET A 433 29.78 52.97 -30.56
N LEU A 434 28.99 52.61 -29.55
CA LEU A 434 29.24 52.98 -28.15
C LEU A 434 30.52 52.36 -27.61
N GLY A 435 30.77 51.08 -27.88
CA GLY A 435 32.01 50.40 -27.50
C GLY A 435 33.23 51.04 -28.18
N GLY A 436 33.13 51.34 -29.46
CA GLY A 436 34.17 52.06 -30.21
C GLY A 436 34.47 53.45 -29.65
N LEU A 437 33.43 54.18 -29.21
CA LEU A 437 33.57 55.49 -28.59
C LEU A 437 34.27 55.43 -27.23
N LEU A 438 33.93 54.45 -26.39
CA LEU A 438 34.61 54.22 -25.11
C LEU A 438 36.09 53.87 -25.31
N VAL A 439 36.40 53.00 -26.27
CA VAL A 439 37.79 52.66 -26.64
C VAL A 439 38.52 53.89 -27.18
N GLY A 440 37.86 54.68 -28.03
CA GLY A 440 38.41 55.93 -28.54
C GLY A 440 38.76 56.92 -27.45
N PHE A 441 37.90 57.09 -26.44
CA PHE A 441 38.20 57.93 -25.28
C PHE A 441 39.32 57.36 -24.41
N ALA A 442 39.34 56.05 -24.18
CA ALA A 442 40.43 55.41 -23.44
C ALA A 442 41.79 55.64 -24.13
N ILE A 443 41.84 55.53 -25.47
CA ILE A 443 43.05 55.81 -26.25
C ILE A 443 43.47 57.26 -26.10
N VAL A 444 42.54 58.22 -26.23
CA VAL A 444 42.86 59.65 -26.03
C VAL A 444 43.40 59.89 -24.62
N PHE A 445 42.78 59.31 -23.60
CA PHE A 445 43.20 59.50 -22.20
C PHE A 445 44.56 58.86 -21.88
N LEU A 446 44.90 57.73 -22.51
CA LEU A 446 46.20 57.05 -22.35
C LEU A 446 47.33 57.66 -23.18
N THR A 447 47.01 58.30 -24.32
CA THR A 447 48.03 58.76 -25.28
C THR A 447 48.27 60.26 -25.29
N VAL A 448 47.42 61.05 -24.64
CA VAL A 448 47.65 62.49 -24.50
C VAL A 448 48.49 62.73 -23.24
N PRO A 449 49.68 63.35 -23.37
CA PRO A 449 50.52 63.65 -22.22
C PRO A 449 49.77 64.60 -21.27
N ALA A 450 49.83 64.32 -19.97
CA ALA A 450 49.22 65.18 -18.96
C ALA A 450 49.72 66.63 -19.13
N PRO A 451 48.83 67.64 -19.16
CA PRO A 451 49.24 69.01 -19.38
C PRO A 451 50.21 69.46 -18.28
N GLU A 452 51.44 69.81 -18.66
CA GLU A 452 52.39 70.45 -17.75
C GLU A 452 51.86 71.83 -17.38
N LEU A 453 51.38 71.97 -16.14
CA LEU A 453 50.93 73.25 -15.59
C LEU A 453 52.14 74.19 -15.44
N LYS A 454 52.22 75.23 -16.29
CA LYS A 454 53.06 76.40 -16.05
C LYS A 454 52.59 77.12 -14.78
N SER A 455 53.33 76.96 -13.69
CA SER A 455 53.14 77.75 -12.47
C SER A 455 53.52 79.20 -12.75
N THR A 456 52.55 80.10 -12.62
CA THR A 456 52.80 81.55 -12.64
C THR A 456 52.54 82.04 -11.22
N GLY A 457 53.61 82.45 -10.54
CA GLY A 457 53.56 82.92 -9.15
C GLY A 457 53.15 84.39 -9.03
N ALA A 458 52.51 84.73 -7.91
CA ALA A 458 52.57 86.06 -7.31
C ALA A 458 52.18 85.96 -5.82
N ALA A 459 53.06 86.46 -4.96
CA ALA A 459 52.92 86.50 -3.52
C ALA A 459 52.19 87.77 -3.06
N THR A 460 51.40 87.69 -1.99
CA THR A 460 51.19 88.80 -1.02
C THR A 460 50.78 88.28 0.37
N ASN A 461 51.70 88.43 1.31
CA ASN A 461 51.62 88.83 2.72
C ASN A 461 50.29 88.73 3.51
N GLY A 462 50.30 87.86 4.54
CA GLY A 462 50.29 88.21 5.97
C GLY A 462 49.05 88.86 6.61
N ALA A 463 48.42 88.16 7.57
CA ALA A 463 48.47 88.49 9.00
C ALA A 463 47.45 87.72 9.87
N ALA A 464 47.99 87.13 10.94
CA ALA A 464 47.47 87.08 12.32
C ALA A 464 46.20 86.30 12.73
N SER A 465 46.48 85.32 13.60
CA SER A 465 45.87 85.08 14.93
C SER A 465 44.57 84.30 15.07
N GLY A 466 44.63 83.24 15.89
CA GLY A 466 43.46 82.57 16.48
C GLY A 466 43.67 81.08 16.82
N ALA A 467 44.41 80.78 17.89
CA ALA A 467 44.25 79.52 18.64
C ALA A 467 42.99 79.66 19.54
N PRO A 468 42.25 78.60 19.94
CA PRO A 468 42.81 77.44 20.65
C PRO A 468 42.10 76.07 20.50
N ASN A 469 42.67 75.08 21.20
CA ASN A 469 42.06 73.89 21.79
C ASN A 469 41.83 72.61 20.94
N ALA A 470 42.74 71.67 21.16
CA ALA A 470 42.48 70.38 21.82
C ALA A 470 41.14 69.68 21.52
N THR A 471 41.21 68.56 20.80
CA THR A 471 40.58 67.31 21.26
C THR A 471 41.17 66.10 20.53
N SER A 472 41.55 65.11 21.33
CA SER A 472 42.00 63.80 20.92
C SER A 472 40.84 62.95 20.37
N TRP A 473 41.08 62.26 19.26
CA TRP A 473 40.25 61.16 18.77
C TRP A 473 41.22 60.07 18.29
N LYS A 474 41.55 59.10 19.15
CA LYS A 474 40.90 57.79 19.26
C LYS A 474 40.60 57.13 17.89
N THR A 475 41.42 56.12 17.63
CA THR A 475 41.19 54.91 16.84
C THR A 475 39.72 54.50 16.72
N HIS A 476 39.18 54.42 15.49
CA HIS A 476 38.04 53.57 15.07
C HIS A 476 38.43 52.96 13.71
N ASN A 477 38.76 51.67 13.64
CA ASN A 477 37.87 50.50 13.58
C ASN A 477 36.93 50.53 12.36
N PRO A 478 37.13 49.64 11.35
CA PRO A 478 36.27 49.58 10.17
C PRO A 478 34.99 48.80 10.49
N GLN A 479 33.90 49.52 10.74
CA GLN A 479 32.54 49.01 10.57
C GLN A 479 31.74 50.03 9.77
N THR A 480 31.37 49.68 8.53
CA THR A 480 30.15 50.19 7.85
C THR A 480 29.91 49.47 6.52
N VAL A 481 29.41 48.23 6.62
CA VAL A 481 28.51 47.64 5.59
C VAL A 481 27.19 47.17 6.24
N GLU A 482 27.04 47.30 7.56
CA GLU A 482 25.92 46.70 8.31
C GLU A 482 24.75 47.66 8.62
N SER A 483 24.83 48.94 8.23
CA SER A 483 23.76 49.92 8.52
C SER A 483 22.74 50.12 7.39
N LEU A 484 22.89 49.45 6.25
CA LEU A 484 21.94 49.51 5.13
C LEU A 484 20.95 48.34 5.07
N VAL A 485 20.99 47.41 6.02
CA VAL A 485 20.10 46.23 6.09
C VAL A 485 19.01 46.37 7.17
N LYS A 486 18.98 47.45 7.95
CA LYS A 486 18.01 47.63 9.05
C LYS A 486 16.68 48.32 8.68
N SER A 487 16.35 48.55 7.41
CA SER A 487 15.06 49.14 7.01
C SER A 487 14.05 48.19 6.35
N THR A 488 14.37 46.91 6.17
CA THR A 488 13.40 45.89 5.77
C THR A 488 13.26 44.88 6.88
N GLY A 489 12.06 44.79 7.47
CA GLY A 489 11.71 43.89 8.58
C GLY A 489 11.77 42.40 8.23
N ALA A 490 12.94 41.92 7.81
CA ALA A 490 13.24 40.52 7.61
C ALA A 490 13.79 39.95 8.92
N LEU A 491 13.10 38.95 9.45
CA LEU A 491 13.54 38.15 10.60
C LEU A 491 14.91 37.56 10.31
N SER A 492 15.83 37.66 11.27
CA SER A 492 17.16 37.06 11.11
C SER A 492 17.05 35.53 11.00
N LEU A 493 17.97 34.89 10.27
CA LEU A 493 18.01 33.43 10.09
C LEU A 493 17.91 32.67 11.44
N LYS A 494 18.49 33.23 12.52
CA LYS A 494 18.37 32.68 13.88
C LYS A 494 16.94 32.74 14.42
N GLN A 495 16.20 33.81 14.14
CA GLN A 495 14.79 33.95 14.53
C GLN A 495 13.86 33.09 13.67
N ALA A 496 14.19 32.86 12.40
CA ALA A 496 13.47 31.91 11.55
C ALA A 496 13.67 30.47 12.03
N LEU A 497 14.91 30.09 12.38
CA LEU A 497 15.22 28.76 12.91
C LEU A 497 14.62 28.50 14.30
N SER A 498 14.58 29.52 15.18
CA SER A 498 13.92 29.36 16.50
C SER A 498 12.40 29.23 16.38
N LYS A 499 11.78 29.82 15.35
CA LYS A 499 10.35 29.64 15.07
C LYS A 499 10.03 28.24 14.55
N ILE A 500 10.91 27.68 13.71
CA ILE A 500 10.75 26.31 13.21
C ILE A 500 10.89 25.30 14.38
N SER A 501 11.85 25.49 15.30
CA SER A 501 12.00 24.58 16.44
C SER A 501 10.85 24.63 17.45
N GLN A 502 10.16 25.78 17.58
CA GLN A 502 8.97 25.90 18.43
C GLN A 502 7.70 25.33 17.78
N GLN A 503 7.67 25.19 16.45
CA GLN A 503 6.51 24.67 15.73
C GLN A 503 6.49 23.13 15.69
N THR A 504 7.65 22.48 15.83
CA THR A 504 7.76 21.01 15.89
C THR A 504 7.33 20.41 17.23
N SER A 505 7.23 21.19 18.32
CA SER A 505 6.77 20.69 19.63
C SER A 505 5.25 20.73 19.82
N ARG A 506 4.48 21.11 18.80
CA ARG A 506 3.01 21.17 18.82
C ARG A 506 2.31 20.00 18.11
N TRP A 507 3.08 19.04 17.61
CA TRP A 507 2.61 17.86 16.87
C TRP A 507 3.07 16.53 17.49
N ASN A 508 3.31 16.52 18.80
CA ASN A 508 3.42 15.32 19.62
C ASN A 508 2.45 15.41 20.80
#